data_AF-A0A497Q0C8-F1
#
_entry.id   AF-A0A497Q0C8-F1
#
_cell.length_a   1.000
_cell.length_b   1.000
_cell.length_c   1.000
_cell.angle_alpha   90.00
_cell.angle_beta   90.00
_cell.angle_gamma   90.00
#
_symmetry.space_group_name_H-M   'P 1'
#
loop_
_entity.id
_entity.type
_entity.pdbx_description
1 polymer ?
#
loop_
_entity_poly.entity_id
_entity_poly.type
_entity_poly.pdbx_seq_one_letter_code
_entity_poly.pdbx_strand_id
1 'polypeptide(L)'
;MPKKGKNNTKTSRPTALITLVLILVATNAVTLYYFVFLDDSVPASEVPLGFDDITGPGSSALIGRVVTVVGYYVYAAGYHMIVSNPIFFFNNSLSSDNHLVVSGPIPDGLNETAGKMIAITGTLQVFDPDDGTRGLYDADSYFDVMISIKMKGVFIDVQYGPYEQFAEIPQIYDPVPEKYAVLYSGGIKPEKAYSRYWNDIIYMYFILQMHGYKSENIYVVYKDGVGNDAYTPVSYPATHNSMDTVFGILSQEMGLRDTLFFYTTNHGGSGGISVWGPMDSSGALTHSQVANWLDSIICNNMIIVMEQCVSGKFIQYISGPDRVIMTACTDSEGSYGCDTEGNWDEFVYHFMCALVSYPWNGDDVTVDADFNNDGLISMREAFIWAGAMDSRSETPWYNDNGNGYGYNALQVYAGSGPWYGDGVFL
;
A
#
# COMPACT_ATOMS: atom_id res chain seq x y z
N MET A 1 -64.78 -44.89 54.64
CA MET A 1 -63.30 -44.77 54.67
C MET A 1 -62.69 -45.81 53.73
N PRO A 2 -62.09 -45.45 52.58
CA PRO A 2 -61.33 -46.39 51.75
C PRO A 2 -59.82 -46.34 52.04
N LYS A 3 -59.17 -47.49 51.87
CA LYS A 3 -57.74 -47.76 52.11
C LYS A 3 -56.85 -47.12 51.02
N LYS A 4 -55.77 -46.45 51.44
CA LYS A 4 -54.68 -45.95 50.58
C LYS A 4 -53.75 -47.11 50.18
N GLY A 5 -53.66 -47.40 48.89
CA GLY A 5 -52.65 -48.30 48.31
C GLY A 5 -51.29 -47.60 48.18
N LYS A 6 -50.20 -48.31 48.52
CA LYS A 6 -48.81 -47.90 48.28
C LYS A 6 -48.40 -48.32 46.87
N ASN A 7 -48.02 -47.36 46.02
CA ASN A 7 -47.28 -47.64 44.78
C ASN A 7 -45.77 -47.57 45.06
N ASN A 8 -45.09 -48.68 44.84
CA ASN A 8 -43.62 -48.76 44.73
C ASN A 8 -43.26 -48.71 43.24
N THR A 9 -42.71 -47.59 42.77
CA THR A 9 -42.09 -47.51 41.44
C THR A 9 -40.58 -47.68 41.57
N LYS A 10 -40.07 -48.81 41.04
CA LYS A 10 -38.64 -49.11 40.90
C LYS A 10 -38.02 -48.09 39.94
N THR A 11 -37.03 -47.32 40.42
CA THR A 11 -36.14 -46.52 39.59
C THR A 11 -35.18 -47.44 38.83
N SER A 12 -35.27 -47.47 37.50
CA SER A 12 -34.27 -48.12 36.65
C SER A 12 -32.97 -47.31 36.70
N ARG A 13 -31.85 -47.97 37.02
CA ARG A 13 -30.53 -47.35 36.98
C ARG A 13 -30.20 -46.92 35.54
N PRO A 14 -29.57 -45.76 35.31
CA PRO A 14 -29.28 -45.25 33.98
C PRO A 14 -28.02 -45.93 33.44
N THR A 15 -28.08 -47.24 33.21
CA THR A 15 -26.95 -48.04 32.69
C THR A 15 -26.47 -47.51 31.34
N ALA A 16 -27.37 -47.04 30.48
CA ALA A 16 -27.00 -46.44 29.19
C ALA A 16 -26.17 -45.15 29.33
N LEU A 17 -26.51 -44.29 30.31
CA LEU A 17 -25.78 -43.05 30.57
C LEU A 17 -24.38 -43.33 31.12
N ILE A 18 -24.27 -44.31 32.04
CA ILE A 18 -22.98 -44.74 32.60
C ILE A 18 -22.09 -45.30 31.50
N THR A 19 -22.62 -46.13 30.61
CA THR A 19 -21.87 -46.68 29.47
C THR A 19 -21.41 -45.57 28.52
N LEU A 20 -22.25 -44.58 28.21
CA LEU A 20 -21.88 -43.45 27.37
C LEU A 20 -20.73 -42.63 27.99
N VAL A 21 -20.80 -42.36 29.30
CA VAL A 21 -19.75 -41.64 30.02
C VAL A 21 -18.44 -42.43 30.00
N LEU A 22 -18.49 -43.75 30.20
CA LEU A 22 -17.30 -44.60 30.14
C LEU A 22 -16.67 -44.62 28.74
N ILE A 23 -17.48 -44.64 27.68
CA ILE A 23 -17.00 -44.54 26.30
C ILE A 23 -16.32 -43.19 26.08
N LEU A 24 -16.93 -42.09 26.52
CA LEU A 24 -16.38 -40.73 26.39
C LEU A 24 -15.06 -40.55 27.15
N VAL A 25 -14.95 -41.14 28.35
CA VAL A 25 -13.71 -41.12 29.13
C VAL A 25 -12.63 -41.95 28.44
N ALA A 26 -12.98 -43.13 27.94
CA ALA A 26 -12.05 -44.00 27.23
C ALA A 26 -11.56 -43.37 25.93
N THR A 27 -12.44 -42.77 25.11
CA THR A 27 -12.03 -42.10 23.88
C THR A 27 -11.15 -40.89 24.16
N ASN A 28 -11.48 -40.06 25.16
CA ASN A 28 -10.60 -38.94 25.54
C ASN A 28 -9.24 -39.41 26.06
N ALA A 29 -9.19 -40.51 26.83
CA ALA A 29 -7.93 -41.08 27.30
C ALA A 29 -7.08 -41.64 26.17
N VAL A 30 -7.70 -42.27 25.17
CA VAL A 30 -7.02 -42.74 23.96
C VAL A 30 -6.51 -41.56 23.13
N THR A 31 -7.30 -40.50 22.96
CA THR A 31 -6.86 -39.27 22.29
C THR A 31 -5.67 -38.64 23.00
N LEU A 32 -5.71 -38.56 24.34
CA LEU A 32 -4.60 -38.05 25.14
C LEU A 32 -3.36 -38.95 24.98
N TYR A 33 -3.51 -40.27 25.03
CA TYR A 33 -2.41 -41.20 24.85
C TYR A 33 -1.78 -41.10 23.46
N TYR A 34 -2.61 -40.93 22.42
CA TYR A 34 -2.14 -40.73 21.05
C TYR A 34 -1.26 -39.49 20.93
N PHE A 35 -1.73 -38.33 21.41
CA PHE A 35 -0.96 -37.07 21.33
C PHE A 35 0.24 -37.00 22.27
N VAL A 36 0.27 -37.78 23.35
CA VAL A 36 1.39 -37.76 24.30
C VAL A 36 2.49 -38.77 23.97
N PHE A 37 2.14 -39.91 23.34
CA PHE A 37 3.07 -41.04 23.22
C PHE A 37 3.21 -41.62 21.80
N LEU A 38 2.33 -41.29 20.85
CA LEU A 38 2.33 -41.88 19.51
C LEU A 38 2.50 -40.86 18.38
N ASP A 39 2.11 -39.60 18.61
CA ASP A 39 2.46 -38.51 17.71
C ASP A 39 3.92 -38.12 17.98
N ASP A 40 4.78 -38.28 16.97
CA ASP A 40 6.15 -37.78 17.04
C ASP A 40 6.05 -36.25 17.17
N SER A 41 6.15 -35.74 18.40
CA SER A 41 6.17 -34.31 18.63
C SER A 41 7.34 -33.74 17.83
N VAL A 42 7.06 -32.94 16.81
CA VAL A 42 8.08 -32.22 16.04
C VAL A 42 9.04 -31.57 17.05
N PRO A 43 10.35 -31.87 17.01
CA PRO A 43 11.30 -31.28 17.93
C PRO A 43 11.09 -29.76 17.95
N ALA A 44 11.12 -29.13 19.12
CA ALA A 44 10.85 -27.68 19.22
C ALA A 44 11.80 -26.84 18.33
N SER A 45 12.97 -27.38 17.96
CA SER A 45 13.92 -26.79 17.02
C SER A 45 13.47 -26.81 15.56
N GLU A 46 12.55 -27.70 15.18
CA GLU A 46 12.02 -27.86 13.81
C GLU A 46 10.72 -27.05 13.57
N VAL A 47 10.16 -26.45 14.62
CA VAL A 47 9.03 -25.52 14.50
C VAL A 47 9.60 -24.12 14.22
N PRO A 48 9.35 -23.52 13.05
CA PRO A 48 9.89 -22.20 12.74
C PRO A 48 9.28 -21.13 13.65
N LEU A 49 10.14 -20.33 14.28
CA LEU A 49 9.79 -19.24 15.20
C LEU A 49 9.77 -17.90 14.47
N GLY A 50 8.83 -17.04 14.84
CA GLY A 50 8.81 -15.64 14.43
C GLY A 50 9.72 -14.78 15.31
N PHE A 51 9.88 -13.50 14.94
CA PHE A 51 10.70 -12.58 15.71
C PHE A 51 10.18 -12.33 17.13
N ASP A 52 8.87 -12.20 17.31
CA ASP A 52 8.26 -12.00 18.63
C ASP A 52 8.54 -13.16 19.60
N ASP A 53 8.68 -14.39 19.09
CA ASP A 53 8.98 -15.57 19.90
C ASP A 53 10.42 -15.53 20.45
N ILE A 54 11.34 -14.94 19.67
CA ILE A 54 12.77 -14.91 19.96
C ILE A 54 13.27 -13.57 20.49
N THR A 55 12.45 -12.51 20.49
CA THR A 55 12.81 -11.21 21.09
C THR A 55 11.87 -10.83 22.23
N GLY A 56 10.64 -11.34 22.24
CA GLY A 56 9.61 -11.04 23.22
C GLY A 56 9.80 -11.65 24.62
N PRO A 57 8.80 -11.48 25.51
CA PRO A 57 8.86 -11.92 26.90
C PRO A 57 9.10 -13.43 27.03
N GLY A 58 10.17 -13.82 27.74
CA GLY A 58 10.54 -15.23 27.96
C GLY A 58 11.54 -15.80 26.94
N SER A 59 11.91 -15.02 25.91
CA SER A 59 12.88 -15.41 24.89
C SER A 59 14.30 -15.69 25.43
N SER A 60 14.63 -15.24 26.65
CA SER A 60 15.91 -15.53 27.31
C SER A 60 16.11 -17.04 27.56
N ALA A 61 15.04 -17.81 27.65
CA ALA A 61 15.11 -19.28 27.78
C ALA A 61 15.57 -19.99 26.49
N LEU A 62 15.51 -19.30 25.35
CA LEU A 62 15.94 -19.81 24.03
C LEU A 62 17.43 -19.55 23.76
N ILE A 63 18.08 -18.68 24.56
CA ILE A 63 19.52 -18.42 24.41
C ILE A 63 20.32 -19.69 24.70
N GLY A 64 21.23 -20.04 23.79
CA GLY A 64 22.04 -21.26 23.81
C GLY A 64 21.31 -22.50 23.29
N ARG A 65 20.10 -22.36 22.75
CA ARG A 65 19.35 -23.45 22.10
C ARG A 65 19.44 -23.35 20.59
N VAL A 66 19.37 -24.51 19.93
CA VAL A 66 19.16 -24.58 18.47
C VAL A 66 17.70 -24.25 18.19
N VAL A 67 17.48 -23.26 17.34
CA VAL A 67 16.17 -22.78 16.93
C VAL A 67 16.13 -22.62 15.41
N THR A 68 14.93 -22.72 14.84
CA THR A 68 14.69 -22.33 13.45
C THR A 68 13.94 -21.01 13.44
N VAL A 69 14.48 -19.99 12.80
CA VAL A 69 13.87 -18.64 12.73
C VAL A 69 13.43 -18.35 11.31
N VAL A 70 12.21 -17.83 11.18
CA VAL A 70 11.69 -17.33 9.91
C VAL A 70 11.93 -15.84 9.79
N GLY A 71 12.49 -15.42 8.66
CA GLY A 71 12.59 -14.03 8.29
C GLY A 71 13.18 -13.85 6.91
N TYR A 72 13.39 -12.61 6.52
CA TYR A 72 13.95 -12.27 5.23
C TYR A 72 15.46 -12.20 5.31
N TYR A 73 16.13 -12.90 4.42
CA TYR A 73 17.59 -12.89 4.39
C TYR A 73 18.10 -11.66 3.63
N VAL A 74 18.99 -10.91 4.26
CA VAL A 74 19.67 -9.73 3.70
C VAL A 74 21.17 -9.80 3.98
N TYR A 75 21.97 -9.23 3.09
CA TYR A 75 23.42 -9.15 3.24
C TYR A 75 23.89 -7.72 3.03
N ALA A 76 24.51 -7.13 4.05
CA ALA A 76 24.96 -5.74 4.00
C ALA A 76 26.11 -5.46 4.95
N ALA A 77 26.99 -4.54 4.57
CA ALA A 77 28.17 -4.13 5.36
C ALA A 77 29.05 -5.30 5.84
N GLY A 78 29.05 -6.42 5.10
CA GLY A 78 29.81 -7.64 5.45
C GLY A 78 29.07 -8.60 6.39
N TYR A 79 27.84 -8.30 6.80
CA TYR A 79 27.05 -9.12 7.72
C TYR A 79 25.90 -9.81 7.00
N HIS A 80 25.73 -11.10 7.31
CA HIS A 80 24.55 -11.89 6.97
C HIS A 80 23.48 -11.63 8.02
N MET A 81 22.27 -11.27 7.61
CA MET A 81 21.21 -10.91 8.55
C MET A 81 19.88 -11.56 8.15
N ILE A 82 19.10 -11.89 9.18
CA ILE A 82 17.68 -12.21 9.02
C ILE A 82 16.91 -11.06 9.63
N VAL A 83 15.95 -10.51 8.89
CA VAL A 83 15.10 -9.41 9.36
C VAL A 83 13.65 -9.84 9.40
N SER A 84 12.91 -9.35 10.39
CA SER A 84 11.48 -9.67 10.53
C SER A 84 10.65 -9.13 9.38
N ASN A 85 11.04 -7.95 8.87
CA ASN A 85 10.46 -7.28 7.74
C ASN A 85 11.58 -6.57 6.95
N PRO A 86 11.68 -6.74 5.62
CA PRO A 86 12.68 -6.07 4.80
C PRO A 86 12.66 -4.54 4.93
N ILE A 87 11.49 -3.95 5.23
CA ILE A 87 11.33 -2.49 5.41
C ILE A 87 12.28 -1.96 6.49
N PHE A 88 12.46 -2.67 7.61
CA PHE A 88 13.36 -2.24 8.70
C PHE A 88 14.82 -2.14 8.26
N PHE A 89 15.23 -2.98 7.31
CA PHE A 89 16.55 -2.89 6.70
C PHE A 89 16.63 -1.70 5.73
N PHE A 90 15.63 -1.54 4.86
CA PHE A 90 15.64 -0.49 3.84
C PHE A 90 15.49 0.94 4.39
N ASN A 91 14.76 1.12 5.49
CA ASN A 91 14.57 2.41 6.16
C ASN A 91 15.60 2.66 7.28
N ASN A 92 16.66 1.84 7.36
CA ASN A 92 17.71 1.92 8.37
C ASN A 92 17.19 1.95 9.83
N SER A 93 16.12 1.20 10.12
CA SER A 93 15.47 1.12 11.43
C SER A 93 15.65 -0.27 12.07
N LEU A 94 16.79 -0.91 11.82
CA LEU A 94 17.16 -2.14 12.49
C LEU A 94 17.36 -1.90 13.99
N SER A 95 16.86 -2.83 14.80
CA SER A 95 16.98 -2.87 16.26
C SER A 95 17.11 -4.32 16.73
N SER A 96 17.50 -4.51 17.99
CA SER A 96 17.59 -5.84 18.62
C SER A 96 16.31 -6.69 18.51
N ASP A 97 15.18 -6.06 18.24
CA ASP A 97 13.86 -6.69 18.24
C ASP A 97 13.44 -7.19 16.86
N ASN A 98 14.06 -6.69 15.79
CA ASN A 98 13.61 -6.89 14.41
C ASN A 98 14.66 -7.46 13.46
N HIS A 99 15.88 -7.72 13.94
CA HIS A 99 16.91 -8.42 13.16
C HIS A 99 17.78 -9.35 14.00
N LEU A 100 18.36 -10.33 13.30
CA LEU A 100 19.40 -11.22 13.80
C LEU A 100 20.60 -11.17 12.88
N VAL A 101 21.79 -11.25 13.46
CA VAL A 101 23.02 -11.48 12.68
C VAL A 101 23.29 -12.97 12.59
N VAL A 102 23.51 -13.47 11.37
CA VAL A 102 23.97 -14.84 11.12
C VAL A 102 25.49 -14.82 11.14
N SER A 103 26.09 -15.61 12.02
CA SER A 103 27.54 -15.60 12.27
C SER A 103 28.10 -17.01 12.43
N GLY A 104 29.40 -17.16 12.20
CA GLY A 104 30.05 -18.47 12.10
C GLY A 104 30.04 -19.03 10.67
N PRO A 105 30.13 -20.35 10.48
CA PRO A 105 30.02 -20.98 9.17
C PRO A 105 28.67 -20.63 8.53
N ILE A 106 28.72 -20.14 7.29
CA ILE A 106 27.51 -19.76 6.54
C ILE A 106 27.13 -20.91 5.60
N PRO A 107 25.86 -21.35 5.57
CA PRO A 107 25.39 -22.37 4.63
C PRO A 107 25.70 -22.03 3.17
N ASP A 108 26.15 -23.03 2.41
CA ASP A 108 26.35 -22.90 0.97
C ASP A 108 25.04 -22.50 0.27
N GLY A 109 25.12 -21.53 -0.65
CA GLY A 109 23.96 -21.06 -1.42
C GLY A 109 23.07 -20.03 -0.71
N LEU A 110 23.31 -19.72 0.58
CA LEU A 110 22.49 -18.73 1.31
C LEU A 110 22.49 -17.35 0.62
N ASN A 111 23.61 -16.97 -0.01
CA ASN A 111 23.70 -15.72 -0.77
C ASN A 111 22.72 -15.66 -1.97
N GLU A 112 22.34 -16.81 -2.53
CA GLU A 112 21.40 -16.89 -3.66
C GLU A 112 19.94 -16.68 -3.22
N THR A 113 19.67 -16.69 -1.91
CA THR A 113 18.35 -16.43 -1.33
C THR A 113 18.19 -15.01 -0.79
N ALA A 114 19.10 -14.09 -1.13
CA ALA A 114 18.99 -12.68 -0.76
C ALA A 114 17.62 -12.10 -1.17
N GLY A 115 16.93 -11.46 -0.23
CA GLY A 115 15.60 -10.89 -0.41
C GLY A 115 14.45 -11.90 -0.28
N LYS A 116 14.72 -13.20 -0.15
CA LYS A 116 13.68 -14.21 0.09
C LYS A 116 13.41 -14.38 1.58
N MET A 117 12.18 -14.78 1.91
CA MET A 117 11.84 -15.30 3.22
C MET A 117 12.33 -16.74 3.35
N ILE A 118 13.17 -16.98 4.34
CA ILE A 118 13.74 -18.28 4.62
C ILE A 118 13.46 -18.67 6.08
N ALA A 119 13.46 -19.97 6.33
CA ALA A 119 13.61 -20.52 7.66
C ALA A 119 15.07 -20.96 7.80
N ILE A 120 15.80 -20.41 8.76
CA ILE A 120 17.22 -20.73 9.00
C ILE A 120 17.39 -21.30 10.41
N THR A 121 18.13 -22.39 10.52
CA THR A 121 18.37 -23.11 11.78
C THR A 121 19.77 -22.82 12.29
N GLY A 122 19.88 -22.41 13.55
CA GLY A 122 21.16 -22.17 14.22
C GLY A 122 21.01 -22.02 15.73
N THR A 123 22.12 -21.83 16.44
CA THR A 123 22.12 -21.61 17.89
C THR A 123 21.89 -20.13 18.20
N LEU A 124 20.78 -19.81 18.88
CA LEU A 124 20.47 -18.42 19.25
C LEU A 124 21.38 -17.93 20.39
N GLN A 125 22.07 -16.82 20.18
CA GLN A 125 22.91 -16.18 21.19
C GLN A 125 22.74 -14.66 21.19
N VAL A 126 23.28 -14.00 22.21
CA VAL A 126 23.47 -12.54 22.18
C VAL A 126 24.71 -12.26 21.31
N PHE A 127 24.52 -11.49 20.25
CA PHE A 127 25.56 -11.12 19.29
C PHE A 127 26.31 -9.88 19.76
N ASP A 128 25.58 -8.82 20.11
CA ASP A 128 26.15 -7.61 20.69
C ASP A 128 25.54 -7.35 22.08
N PRO A 129 26.32 -7.46 23.16
CA PRO A 129 25.85 -7.22 24.52
C PRO A 129 25.47 -5.75 24.82
N ASP A 130 25.99 -4.79 24.06
CA ASP A 130 25.82 -3.36 24.34
C ASP A 130 24.46 -2.84 23.86
N ASP A 131 23.94 -3.38 22.76
CA ASP A 131 22.62 -3.03 22.22
C ASP A 131 21.57 -4.16 22.30
N GLY A 132 22.00 -5.37 22.72
CA GLY A 132 21.13 -6.53 22.90
C GLY A 132 20.81 -7.29 21.61
N THR A 133 21.45 -6.94 20.49
CA THR A 133 21.28 -7.63 19.21
C THR A 133 21.60 -9.11 19.36
N ARG A 134 20.74 -9.96 18.80
CA ARG A 134 20.88 -11.41 18.84
C ARG A 134 21.45 -11.95 17.54
N GLY A 135 22.04 -13.13 17.61
CA GLY A 135 22.58 -13.80 16.45
C GLY A 135 22.30 -15.29 16.43
N LEU A 136 22.28 -15.83 15.22
CA LEU A 136 22.30 -17.27 14.99
C LEU A 136 23.73 -17.67 14.68
N TYR A 137 24.30 -18.46 15.59
CA TYR A 137 25.63 -19.05 15.46
C TYR A 137 25.52 -20.46 14.90
N ASP A 138 26.50 -20.85 14.09
CA ASP A 138 26.58 -22.18 13.48
C ASP A 138 25.28 -22.54 12.76
N ALA A 139 24.92 -21.72 11.76
CA ALA A 139 23.73 -21.96 10.96
C ALA A 139 23.95 -23.20 10.10
N ASP A 140 23.25 -24.28 10.40
CA ASP A 140 23.51 -25.61 9.83
C ASP A 140 22.63 -25.91 8.60
N SER A 141 21.48 -25.26 8.47
CA SER A 141 20.54 -25.47 7.35
C SER A 141 19.59 -24.29 7.16
N TYR A 142 19.04 -24.19 5.93
CA TYR A 142 17.97 -23.27 5.60
C TYR A 142 17.04 -23.87 4.53
N PHE A 143 15.79 -23.39 4.48
CA PHE A 143 14.87 -23.68 3.39
C PHE A 143 13.97 -22.48 3.05
N ASP A 144 13.62 -22.34 1.77
CA ASP A 144 12.68 -21.32 1.30
C ASP A 144 11.27 -21.58 1.88
N VAL A 145 10.66 -20.56 2.48
CA VAL A 145 9.28 -20.68 2.98
C VAL A 145 8.31 -20.37 1.84
N MET A 146 7.96 -21.40 1.07
CA MET A 146 6.95 -21.29 0.00
C MET A 146 5.54 -21.31 0.61
N ILE A 147 4.86 -20.16 0.69
CA ILE A 147 3.42 -20.15 0.99
C ILE A 147 2.66 -20.62 -0.26
N SER A 148 2.15 -21.86 -0.24
CA SER A 148 1.26 -22.33 -1.31
C SER A 148 -0.14 -21.73 -1.11
N ILE A 149 -0.53 -20.76 -1.95
CA ILE A 149 -1.93 -20.31 -2.00
C ILE A 149 -2.71 -21.36 -2.82
N LYS A 150 -3.47 -22.22 -2.16
CA LYS A 150 -4.39 -23.15 -2.83
C LYS A 150 -5.67 -22.42 -3.23
N MET A 151 -5.71 -21.87 -4.44
CA MET A 151 -6.97 -21.42 -5.03
C MET A 151 -7.79 -22.63 -5.50
N LYS A 152 -9.02 -22.76 -5.00
CA LYS A 152 -9.98 -23.78 -5.47
C LYS A 152 -10.59 -23.29 -6.80
N GLY A 153 -10.26 -23.95 -7.92
CA GLY A 153 -11.05 -23.80 -9.15
C GLY A 153 -10.33 -23.75 -10.50
N VAL A 154 -9.13 -24.32 -10.66
CA VAL A 154 -8.53 -24.44 -12.01
C VAL A 154 -8.87 -25.81 -12.60
N PHE A 155 -9.73 -25.79 -13.63
CA PHE A 155 -10.04 -26.96 -14.44
C PHE A 155 -8.82 -27.37 -15.27
N ILE A 156 -8.66 -28.68 -15.47
CA ILE A 156 -7.62 -29.25 -16.32
C ILE A 156 -8.10 -29.12 -17.77
N ASP A 157 -7.42 -28.31 -18.59
CA ASP A 157 -7.74 -28.22 -20.00
C ASP A 157 -7.20 -29.43 -20.79
N VAL A 158 -8.09 -29.98 -21.61
CA VAL A 158 -7.80 -30.98 -22.63
C VAL A 158 -6.93 -30.34 -23.71
N GLN A 159 -5.77 -30.92 -24.01
CA GLN A 159 -4.92 -30.44 -25.09
C GLN A 159 -5.62 -30.57 -26.45
N TYR A 160 -5.85 -29.44 -27.11
CA TYR A 160 -6.06 -29.38 -28.56
C TYR A 160 -4.73 -29.07 -29.25
N GLY A 161 -4.54 -29.67 -30.43
CA GLY A 161 -3.32 -29.61 -31.23
C GLY A 161 -2.92 -28.19 -31.68
N PRO A 162 -1.74 -28.06 -32.33
CA PRO A 162 -1.03 -26.79 -32.45
C PRO A 162 -1.87 -25.75 -33.20
N TYR A 163 -2.10 -24.62 -32.55
CA TYR A 163 -2.79 -23.46 -33.10
C TYR A 163 -2.00 -22.87 -34.27
N GLU A 164 -2.74 -22.39 -35.28
CA GLU A 164 -2.18 -21.55 -36.34
C GLU A 164 -1.51 -20.32 -35.71
N GLN A 165 -0.35 -19.95 -36.26
CA GLN A 165 0.53 -18.88 -35.77
C GLN A 165 -0.27 -17.65 -35.34
N PHE A 166 -0.26 -17.37 -34.03
CA PHE A 166 -0.69 -16.08 -33.53
C PHE A 166 0.22 -15.02 -34.15
N ALA A 167 -0.39 -14.03 -34.80
CA ALA A 167 0.29 -12.77 -35.06
C ALA A 167 0.82 -12.27 -33.71
N GLU A 168 2.12 -11.93 -33.65
CA GLU A 168 2.74 -11.36 -32.46
C GLU A 168 1.88 -10.20 -31.98
N ILE A 169 1.18 -10.38 -30.87
CA ILE A 169 0.58 -9.28 -30.15
C ILE A 169 1.76 -8.62 -29.43
N PRO A 170 2.10 -7.35 -29.73
CA PRO A 170 3.12 -6.62 -28.99
C PRO A 170 2.48 -6.14 -27.68
N GLN A 171 1.94 -7.06 -26.88
CA GLN A 171 1.56 -6.74 -25.51
C GLN A 171 2.74 -7.09 -24.64
N ILE A 172 3.37 -6.05 -24.11
CA ILE A 172 4.32 -6.16 -23.00
C ILE A 172 3.57 -6.90 -21.91
N TYR A 173 3.96 -8.15 -21.69
CA TYR A 173 3.48 -8.92 -20.55
C TYR A 173 4.11 -8.28 -19.33
N ASP A 174 3.31 -7.55 -18.56
CA ASP A 174 3.68 -7.06 -17.24
C ASP A 174 3.41 -8.17 -16.20
N PRO A 175 4.46 -8.82 -15.66
CA PRO A 175 4.30 -9.87 -14.67
C PRO A 175 3.97 -9.34 -13.27
N VAL A 176 4.24 -8.07 -12.97
CA VAL A 176 4.16 -7.51 -11.62
C VAL A 176 3.62 -6.07 -11.69
N PRO A 177 2.42 -5.80 -11.13
CA PRO A 177 1.85 -4.46 -11.18
C PRO A 177 2.80 -3.44 -10.53
N GLU A 178 3.14 -2.41 -11.28
CA GLU A 178 3.96 -1.29 -10.86
C GLU A 178 3.11 -0.03 -10.65
N LYS A 179 3.66 0.92 -9.89
CA LYS A 179 3.00 2.19 -9.60
C LYS A 179 3.84 3.33 -10.14
N TYR A 180 3.21 4.19 -10.95
CA TYR A 180 3.82 5.34 -11.60
C TYR A 180 3.11 6.62 -11.21
N ALA A 181 3.86 7.71 -11.06
CA ALA A 181 3.28 8.99 -10.71
C ALA A 181 3.87 10.14 -11.53
N VAL A 182 3.05 11.14 -11.78
CA VAL A 182 3.48 12.42 -12.37
C VAL A 182 2.98 13.54 -11.46
N LEU A 183 3.92 14.28 -10.89
CA LEU A 183 3.65 15.42 -10.00
C LEU A 183 4.03 16.72 -10.74
N TYR A 184 3.06 17.60 -11.02
CA TYR A 184 3.29 18.78 -11.86
C TYR A 184 3.01 20.11 -11.16
N SER A 185 3.95 21.06 -11.28
CA SER A 185 3.70 22.47 -10.96
C SER A 185 4.52 23.45 -11.80
N GLY A 186 3.83 24.32 -12.54
CA GLY A 186 4.43 25.29 -13.45
C GLY A 186 4.80 26.64 -12.83
N GLY A 187 4.03 27.16 -11.88
CA GLY A 187 4.31 28.41 -11.16
C GLY A 187 4.18 29.71 -11.98
N ILE A 188 3.85 29.68 -13.28
CA ILE A 188 3.78 30.80 -14.24
C ILE A 188 5.12 31.52 -14.45
N LYS A 189 5.71 32.08 -13.40
CA LYS A 189 6.92 32.91 -13.37
C LYS A 189 7.40 33.10 -11.92
N PRO A 190 8.62 33.60 -11.66
CA PRO A 190 9.18 33.63 -10.30
C PRO A 190 8.30 34.25 -9.23
N GLU A 191 7.60 35.36 -9.53
CA GLU A 191 6.76 36.05 -8.53
C GLU A 191 5.40 35.39 -8.27
N LYS A 192 5.09 34.33 -9.03
CA LYS A 192 3.85 33.56 -8.97
C LYS A 192 4.07 32.09 -8.60
N ALA A 193 5.32 31.63 -8.57
CA ALA A 193 5.67 30.32 -8.07
C ALA A 193 5.66 30.32 -6.54
N TYR A 194 4.45 30.30 -5.99
CA TYR A 194 4.24 30.29 -4.55
C TYR A 194 4.86 29.03 -3.92
N SER A 195 5.41 29.19 -2.72
CA SER A 195 6.08 28.12 -1.99
C SER A 195 5.13 26.95 -1.67
N ARG A 196 3.82 27.21 -1.56
CA ARG A 196 2.83 26.15 -1.26
C ARG A 196 2.78 25.05 -2.30
N TYR A 197 2.90 25.40 -3.58
CA TYR A 197 2.98 24.41 -4.66
C TYR A 197 4.19 23.47 -4.51
N TRP A 198 5.30 23.94 -3.94
CA TRP A 198 6.43 23.06 -3.66
C TRP A 198 6.18 22.15 -2.47
N ASN A 199 5.59 22.70 -1.41
CA ASN A 199 5.26 21.93 -0.22
C ASN A 199 4.29 20.79 -0.57
N ASP A 200 3.28 21.06 -1.38
CA ASP A 200 2.36 20.06 -1.90
C ASP A 200 3.09 18.92 -2.65
N ILE A 201 4.03 19.28 -3.55
CA ILE A 201 4.82 18.29 -4.30
C ILE A 201 5.69 17.44 -3.39
N ILE A 202 6.42 18.05 -2.45
CA ILE A 202 7.29 17.32 -1.51
C ILE A 202 6.48 16.30 -0.72
N TYR A 203 5.35 16.73 -0.16
CA TYR A 203 4.56 15.91 0.74
C TYR A 203 3.88 14.77 -0.01
N MET A 204 3.29 15.06 -1.17
CA MET A 204 2.70 14.02 -2.01
C MET A 204 3.77 13.03 -2.50
N TYR A 205 4.97 13.50 -2.85
CA TYR A 205 6.09 12.62 -3.21
C TYR A 205 6.41 11.62 -2.10
N PHE A 206 6.52 12.07 -0.85
CA PHE A 206 6.79 11.17 0.28
C PHE A 206 5.62 10.21 0.56
N ILE A 207 4.38 10.68 0.46
CA ILE A 207 3.19 9.83 0.63
C ILE A 207 3.20 8.72 -0.43
N LEU A 208 3.49 9.04 -1.70
CA LEU A 208 3.59 8.01 -2.74
C LEU A 208 4.69 6.98 -2.43
N GLN A 209 5.84 7.40 -1.93
CA GLN A 209 6.88 6.46 -1.51
C GLN A 209 6.42 5.54 -0.36
N MET A 210 5.68 6.08 0.62
CA MET A 210 5.08 5.29 1.70
C MET A 210 4.09 4.24 1.18
N HIS A 211 3.44 4.52 0.04
CA HIS A 211 2.50 3.63 -0.63
C HIS A 211 3.12 2.76 -1.73
N GLY A 212 4.46 2.66 -1.76
CA GLY A 212 5.18 1.72 -2.61
C GLY A 212 5.49 2.20 -4.03
N TYR A 213 5.31 3.49 -4.33
CA TYR A 213 5.82 4.06 -5.57
C TYR A 213 7.35 4.18 -5.48
N LYS A 214 8.05 3.56 -6.42
CA LYS A 214 9.52 3.69 -6.52
C LYS A 214 9.87 5.11 -6.95
N SER A 215 10.95 5.65 -6.38
CA SER A 215 11.44 7.01 -6.72
C SER A 215 11.66 7.19 -8.23
N GLU A 216 12.20 6.18 -8.90
CA GLU A 216 12.41 6.18 -10.36
C GLU A 216 11.11 6.22 -11.19
N ASN A 217 9.98 5.84 -10.61
CA ASN A 217 8.66 5.86 -11.26
C ASN A 217 7.85 7.12 -10.92
N ILE A 218 8.39 8.04 -10.10
CA ILE A 218 7.74 9.31 -9.75
C ILE A 218 8.40 10.45 -10.55
N TYR A 219 7.70 10.94 -11.55
CA TYR A 219 8.14 12.02 -12.42
C TYR A 219 7.70 13.37 -11.87
N VAL A 220 8.63 14.12 -11.27
CA VAL A 220 8.36 15.48 -10.78
C VAL A 220 8.69 16.48 -11.87
N VAL A 221 7.69 17.24 -12.30
CA VAL A 221 7.79 18.23 -13.37
C VAL A 221 7.52 19.62 -12.78
N TYR A 222 8.59 20.39 -12.55
CA TYR A 222 8.54 21.56 -11.66
C TYR A 222 9.29 22.76 -12.21
N LYS A 223 8.64 23.93 -12.29
CA LYS A 223 9.23 25.23 -12.70
C LYS A 223 10.30 25.12 -13.80
N ASP A 224 11.55 25.40 -13.47
CA ASP A 224 12.75 25.43 -14.31
C ASP A 224 13.55 24.12 -14.24
N GLY A 225 12.99 23.07 -13.65
CA GLY A 225 13.62 21.78 -13.45
C GLY A 225 14.45 21.71 -12.18
N VAL A 226 14.34 22.69 -11.29
CA VAL A 226 15.12 22.77 -10.06
C VAL A 226 14.18 22.80 -8.85
N GLY A 227 14.32 21.79 -7.97
CA GLY A 227 13.59 21.73 -6.70
C GLY A 227 14.09 22.79 -5.72
N ASN A 228 13.27 23.13 -4.71
CA ASN A 228 13.69 24.09 -3.68
C ASN A 228 14.37 23.40 -2.47
N ASP A 229 14.61 22.09 -2.53
CA ASP A 229 15.36 21.30 -1.56
C ASP A 229 16.24 20.24 -2.26
N ALA A 230 16.96 19.44 -1.45
CA ALA A 230 17.91 18.45 -1.92
C ALA A 230 17.39 17.00 -1.90
N TYR A 231 16.18 16.77 -1.40
CA TYR A 231 15.64 15.43 -1.12
C TYR A 231 14.57 15.01 -2.12
N THR A 232 13.77 15.95 -2.64
CA THR A 232 12.78 15.68 -3.68
C THR A 232 13.39 15.92 -5.07
N PRO A 233 13.66 14.86 -5.85
CA PRO A 233 14.24 15.01 -7.18
C PRO A 233 13.22 15.67 -8.12
N VAL A 234 13.70 16.60 -8.96
CA VAL A 234 12.93 17.13 -10.08
C VAL A 234 13.44 16.51 -11.37
N SER A 235 12.55 15.84 -12.10
CA SER A 235 12.86 15.12 -13.32
C SER A 235 12.98 16.07 -14.52
N TYR A 236 12.05 17.02 -14.65
CA TYR A 236 11.97 17.91 -15.81
C TYR A 236 11.46 19.33 -15.46
N PRO A 237 11.78 20.36 -16.27
CA PRO A 237 11.13 21.67 -16.17
C PRO A 237 9.67 21.60 -16.58
N ALA A 238 8.82 22.48 -16.04
CA ALA A 238 7.38 22.50 -16.29
C ALA A 238 7.02 23.18 -17.63
N THR A 239 7.17 22.40 -18.71
CA THR A 239 6.90 22.81 -20.10
C THR A 239 6.05 21.76 -20.82
N HIS A 240 5.43 22.14 -21.94
CA HIS A 240 4.72 21.21 -22.82
C HIS A 240 5.62 20.04 -23.26
N ASN A 241 6.84 20.33 -23.72
CA ASN A 241 7.77 19.31 -24.21
C ASN A 241 8.15 18.29 -23.12
N SER A 242 8.28 18.74 -21.87
CA SER A 242 8.56 17.85 -20.75
C SER A 242 7.39 16.89 -20.49
N MET A 243 6.16 17.39 -20.56
CA MET A 243 4.97 16.56 -20.39
C MET A 243 4.81 15.57 -21.55
N ASP A 244 5.04 16.00 -22.79
CA ASP A 244 5.08 15.10 -23.96
C ASP A 244 6.15 14.02 -23.78
N THR A 245 7.31 14.36 -23.23
CA THR A 245 8.40 13.41 -22.95
C THR A 245 7.98 12.40 -21.88
N VAL A 246 7.47 12.86 -20.73
CA VAL A 246 7.06 11.99 -19.62
C VAL A 246 5.96 11.03 -20.04
N PHE A 247 4.88 11.52 -20.65
CA PHE A 247 3.80 10.65 -21.12
C PHE A 247 4.20 9.76 -22.31
N GLY A 248 5.16 10.20 -23.13
CA GLY A 248 5.79 9.36 -24.15
C GLY A 248 6.59 8.18 -23.58
N ILE A 249 7.21 8.35 -22.41
CA ILE A 249 7.88 7.27 -21.66
C ILE A 249 6.82 6.35 -21.04
N LEU A 250 5.89 6.92 -20.27
CA LEU A 250 4.87 6.15 -19.55
C LEU A 250 4.00 5.30 -20.49
N SER A 251 3.63 5.81 -21.67
CA SER A 251 2.85 5.04 -22.65
C SER A 251 3.59 3.83 -23.23
N GLN A 252 4.92 3.77 -23.12
CA GLN A 252 5.73 2.64 -23.54
C GLN A 252 6.03 1.67 -22.39
N GLU A 253 6.11 2.17 -21.16
CA GLU A 253 6.48 1.40 -19.97
C GLU A 253 5.26 0.76 -19.28
N MET A 254 4.15 1.48 -19.19
CA MET A 254 2.99 1.06 -18.40
C MET A 254 2.14 0.00 -19.13
N GLY A 255 1.63 -0.96 -18.36
CA GLY A 255 0.75 -2.03 -18.80
C GLY A 255 -0.55 -2.12 -17.99
N LEU A 256 -1.44 -3.02 -18.42
CA LEU A 256 -2.82 -3.16 -17.91
C LEU A 256 -2.97 -3.46 -16.41
N ARG A 257 -1.88 -3.75 -15.70
CA ARG A 257 -1.91 -4.04 -14.25
C ARG A 257 -1.40 -2.86 -13.41
N ASP A 258 -0.80 -1.86 -14.05
CA ASP A 258 -0.16 -0.75 -13.38
C ASP A 258 -1.17 0.29 -12.88
N THR A 259 -0.71 1.16 -11.99
CA THR A 259 -1.47 2.34 -11.53
C THR A 259 -0.74 3.62 -11.95
N LEU A 260 -1.49 4.59 -12.47
CA LEU A 260 -1.01 5.95 -12.68
C LEU A 260 -1.60 6.89 -11.62
N PHE A 261 -0.74 7.61 -10.90
CA PHE A 261 -1.12 8.75 -10.08
C PHE A 261 -0.73 10.06 -10.78
N PHE A 262 -1.70 10.82 -11.27
CA PHE A 262 -1.48 12.11 -11.92
C PHE A 262 -1.93 13.24 -10.99
N TYR A 263 -0.99 14.08 -10.58
CA TYR A 263 -1.21 15.12 -9.59
C TYR A 263 -0.70 16.46 -10.07
N THR A 264 -1.55 17.49 -9.97
CA THR A 264 -1.17 18.86 -10.33
C THR A 264 -1.47 19.81 -9.18
N THR A 265 -0.50 20.66 -8.82
CA THR A 265 -0.68 21.75 -7.84
C THR A 265 -0.08 23.03 -8.40
N ASN A 266 -0.92 23.99 -8.82
CA ASN A 266 -0.46 25.11 -9.62
C ASN A 266 -1.49 26.25 -9.76
N HIS A 267 -1.11 27.28 -10.50
CA HIS A 267 -2.07 28.16 -11.16
C HIS A 267 -2.80 27.46 -12.31
N GLY A 268 -4.07 27.83 -12.48
CA GLY A 268 -4.92 27.36 -13.56
C GLY A 268 -5.95 28.40 -13.99
N GLY A 269 -6.72 28.05 -15.00
CA GLY A 269 -7.84 28.85 -15.47
C GLY A 269 -8.62 28.12 -16.55
N SER A 270 -9.57 28.82 -17.16
CA SER A 270 -10.45 28.27 -18.19
C SER A 270 -9.73 27.75 -19.45
N GLY A 271 -8.45 28.10 -19.63
CA GLY A 271 -7.57 27.63 -20.69
C GLY A 271 -6.72 26.39 -20.34
N GLY A 272 -6.60 26.04 -19.05
CA GLY A 272 -5.84 24.87 -18.60
C GLY A 272 -4.86 25.18 -17.47
N ILE A 273 -3.81 24.35 -17.36
CA ILE A 273 -2.82 24.41 -16.28
C ILE A 273 -1.65 25.29 -16.70
N SER A 274 -1.19 26.19 -15.83
CA SER A 274 -0.09 27.09 -16.18
C SER A 274 1.25 26.35 -16.38
N VAL A 275 2.05 26.78 -17.34
CA VAL A 275 3.45 26.34 -17.51
C VAL A 275 4.42 27.30 -16.83
N TRP A 276 5.70 26.96 -16.82
CA TRP A 276 6.75 27.90 -16.47
C TRP A 276 7.05 28.84 -17.65
N GLY A 277 6.36 29.98 -17.66
CA GLY A 277 6.43 31.02 -18.69
C GLY A 277 7.84 31.41 -19.17
N PRO A 278 8.84 31.54 -18.29
CA PRO A 278 10.22 31.84 -18.70
C PRO A 278 10.86 30.81 -19.63
N MET A 279 10.41 29.56 -19.60
CA MET A 279 10.90 28.48 -20.47
C MET A 279 9.88 28.05 -21.53
N ASP A 280 8.60 28.39 -21.33
CA ASP A 280 7.52 27.99 -22.22
C ASP A 280 6.45 29.09 -22.32
N SER A 281 6.44 29.76 -23.47
CA SER A 281 5.47 30.82 -23.77
C SER A 281 4.28 30.35 -24.62
N SER A 282 4.08 29.03 -24.75
CA SER A 282 3.08 28.45 -25.66
C SER A 282 1.65 28.49 -25.12
N GLY A 283 1.47 28.95 -23.88
CA GLY A 283 0.19 29.02 -23.18
C GLY A 283 0.08 27.99 -22.08
N ALA A 284 -1.14 27.76 -21.59
CA ALA A 284 -1.42 26.74 -20.59
C ALA A 284 -1.43 25.34 -21.23
N LEU A 285 -1.11 24.31 -20.44
CA LEU A 285 -1.39 22.91 -20.78
C LEU A 285 -2.91 22.76 -20.91
N THR A 286 -3.40 22.59 -22.13
CA THR A 286 -4.84 22.60 -22.40
C THR A 286 -5.51 21.31 -21.91
N HIS A 287 -6.82 21.39 -21.66
CA HIS A 287 -7.64 20.23 -21.28
C HIS A 287 -7.50 19.06 -22.26
N SER A 288 -7.48 19.35 -23.57
CA SER A 288 -7.33 18.33 -24.61
C SER A 288 -5.94 17.70 -24.64
N GLN A 289 -4.88 18.46 -24.35
CA GLN A 289 -3.54 17.88 -24.25
C GLN A 289 -3.43 16.92 -23.06
N VAL A 290 -3.93 17.34 -21.90
CA VAL A 290 -3.98 16.48 -20.71
C VAL A 290 -4.83 15.23 -20.96
N ALA A 291 -5.99 15.37 -21.59
CA ALA A 291 -6.81 14.24 -21.98
C ALA A 291 -6.06 13.27 -22.91
N ASN A 292 -5.41 13.78 -23.97
CA ASN A 292 -4.64 12.95 -24.91
C ASN A 292 -3.49 12.20 -24.23
N TRP A 293 -2.80 12.84 -23.27
CA TRP A 293 -1.75 12.20 -22.50
C TRP A 293 -2.29 11.07 -21.64
N LEU A 294 -3.37 11.31 -20.88
CA LEU A 294 -3.99 10.28 -20.05
C LEU A 294 -4.58 9.14 -20.91
N ASP A 295 -5.21 9.45 -22.05
CA ASP A 295 -5.77 8.46 -22.98
C ASP A 295 -4.71 7.61 -23.69
N SER A 296 -3.45 8.06 -23.70
CA SER A 296 -2.33 7.29 -24.25
C SER A 296 -1.80 6.22 -23.31
N ILE A 297 -2.21 6.23 -22.04
CA ILE A 297 -1.71 5.30 -21.02
C ILE A 297 -2.63 4.09 -20.89
N ILE A 298 -2.02 2.91 -20.91
CA ILE A 298 -2.68 1.64 -20.62
C ILE A 298 -2.34 1.26 -19.18
N CYS A 299 -3.35 1.14 -18.31
CA CYS A 299 -3.18 0.82 -16.90
C CYS A 299 -4.43 0.13 -16.32
N ASN A 300 -4.34 -0.39 -15.09
CA ASN A 300 -5.48 -0.92 -14.35
C ASN A 300 -6.39 0.19 -13.81
N ASN A 301 -5.79 1.26 -13.28
CA ASN A 301 -6.52 2.43 -12.82
C ASN A 301 -5.66 3.70 -12.84
N MET A 302 -6.32 4.85 -12.92
CA MET A 302 -5.71 6.17 -12.76
C MET A 302 -6.34 6.92 -11.61
N ILE A 303 -5.50 7.51 -10.77
CA ILE A 303 -5.87 8.43 -9.72
C ILE A 303 -5.43 9.82 -10.19
N ILE A 304 -6.39 10.72 -10.35
CA ILE A 304 -6.15 12.06 -10.91
C ILE A 304 -6.57 13.10 -9.89
N VAL A 305 -5.62 13.90 -9.41
CA VAL A 305 -5.85 14.93 -8.39
C VAL A 305 -5.39 16.28 -8.94
N MET A 306 -6.28 17.27 -8.96
CA MET A 306 -6.04 18.54 -9.63
C MET A 306 -6.31 19.75 -8.72
N GLU A 307 -5.23 20.36 -8.26
CA GLU A 307 -5.18 21.57 -7.45
C GLU A 307 -4.79 22.79 -8.30
N GLN A 308 -5.78 23.35 -8.97
CA GLN A 308 -5.66 24.64 -9.63
C GLN A 308 -7.04 25.26 -9.80
N CYS A 309 -7.08 26.59 -9.96
CA CYS A 309 -8.30 27.28 -10.34
C CYS A 309 -8.93 26.66 -11.59
N VAL A 310 -10.26 26.54 -11.58
CA VAL A 310 -11.06 26.01 -12.68
C VAL A 310 -10.75 24.51 -12.97
N SER A 311 -10.21 23.78 -12.00
CA SER A 311 -9.82 22.36 -12.14
C SER A 311 -10.99 21.45 -12.50
N GLY A 312 -12.20 21.69 -11.96
CA GLY A 312 -13.40 20.91 -12.29
C GLY A 312 -13.76 20.89 -13.79
N LYS A 313 -13.27 21.86 -14.57
CA LYS A 313 -13.46 21.89 -16.02
C LYS A 313 -12.74 20.75 -16.74
N PHE A 314 -11.73 20.13 -16.12
CA PHE A 314 -11.04 18.98 -16.69
C PHE A 314 -11.91 17.72 -16.72
N ILE A 315 -12.86 17.57 -15.78
CA ILE A 315 -13.69 16.36 -15.65
C ILE A 315 -14.37 16.01 -16.98
N GLN A 316 -14.99 16.97 -17.67
CA GLN A 316 -15.66 16.71 -18.95
C GLN A 316 -14.73 16.24 -20.08
N TYR A 317 -13.41 16.41 -19.94
CA TYR A 317 -12.41 16.00 -20.94
C TYR A 317 -11.68 14.72 -20.56
N ILE A 318 -11.48 14.46 -19.26
CA ILE A 318 -10.64 13.36 -18.79
C ILE A 318 -11.43 12.24 -18.12
N SER A 319 -12.73 12.43 -17.84
CA SER A 319 -13.61 11.36 -17.40
C SER A 319 -13.59 10.18 -18.37
N GLY A 320 -13.40 8.99 -17.82
CA GLY A 320 -13.31 7.75 -18.58
C GLY A 320 -13.41 6.53 -17.66
N PRO A 321 -13.41 5.32 -18.22
CA PRO A 321 -13.32 4.11 -17.43
C PRO A 321 -12.02 4.09 -16.63
N ASP A 322 -12.05 3.42 -15.47
CA ASP A 322 -10.87 3.17 -14.63
C ASP A 322 -10.14 4.42 -14.11
N ARG A 323 -10.84 5.56 -14.05
CA ARG A 323 -10.29 6.84 -13.56
C ARG A 323 -11.06 7.33 -12.34
N VAL A 324 -10.34 7.65 -11.28
CA VAL A 324 -10.87 8.44 -10.16
C VAL A 324 -10.30 9.85 -10.27
N ILE A 325 -11.18 10.83 -10.45
CA ILE A 325 -10.81 12.23 -10.67
C ILE A 325 -11.30 13.06 -9.50
N MET A 326 -10.39 13.85 -8.94
CA MET A 326 -10.61 14.74 -7.82
C MET A 326 -10.06 16.12 -8.17
N THR A 327 -10.87 17.16 -8.02
CA THR A 327 -10.52 18.53 -8.37
C THR A 327 -10.82 19.47 -7.21
N ALA A 328 -9.93 20.43 -6.96
CA ALA A 328 -10.06 21.37 -5.84
C ALA A 328 -11.28 22.29 -5.92
N CYS A 329 -11.74 22.61 -7.13
CA CYS A 329 -12.88 23.51 -7.31
C CYS A 329 -13.72 23.13 -8.52
N THR A 330 -14.89 23.77 -8.67
CA THR A 330 -15.75 23.60 -9.85
C THR A 330 -15.09 24.12 -11.15
N ASP A 331 -15.82 23.98 -12.27
CA ASP A 331 -15.42 24.47 -13.60
C ASP A 331 -15.44 26.00 -13.79
N SER A 332 -15.76 26.76 -12.75
CA SER A 332 -15.94 28.21 -12.80
C SER A 332 -15.49 28.94 -11.52
N GLU A 333 -14.88 28.21 -10.58
CA GLU A 333 -14.33 28.76 -9.34
C GLU A 333 -12.80 28.84 -9.37
N GLY A 334 -12.26 29.62 -8.43
CA GLY A 334 -10.83 29.56 -8.09
C GLY A 334 -10.58 28.50 -7.03
N SER A 335 -9.34 28.00 -6.97
CA SER A 335 -8.83 27.29 -5.79
C SER A 335 -7.92 28.19 -4.96
N TYR A 336 -7.69 27.82 -3.70
CA TYR A 336 -7.04 28.66 -2.71
C TYR A 336 -5.96 27.93 -1.91
N GLY A 337 -4.97 28.73 -1.50
CA GLY A 337 -4.10 28.36 -0.38
C GLY A 337 -4.91 28.20 0.92
N CYS A 338 -4.40 27.35 1.80
CA CYS A 338 -4.88 27.21 3.18
C CYS A 338 -4.95 28.55 3.90
N ASP A 339 -5.83 28.65 4.90
CA ASP A 339 -5.97 29.85 5.71
C ASP A 339 -5.30 29.75 7.08
N THR A 340 -5.31 28.58 7.69
CA THR A 340 -4.78 28.36 9.05
C THR A 340 -3.76 27.23 9.12
N GLU A 341 -3.78 26.33 8.14
CA GLU A 341 -3.02 25.10 8.11
C GLU A 341 -1.55 25.37 7.82
N GLY A 342 -1.29 26.40 7.02
CA GLY A 342 0.03 26.92 6.73
C GLY A 342 0.19 27.17 5.25
N ASN A 343 1.38 26.87 4.73
CA ASN A 343 1.72 27.18 3.35
C ASN A 343 1.51 25.95 2.44
N TRP A 344 0.26 25.59 2.26
CA TRP A 344 -0.24 24.53 1.36
C TRP A 344 -1.44 25.04 0.57
N ASP A 345 -1.86 24.30 -0.46
CA ASP A 345 -3.17 24.49 -1.08
C ASP A 345 -4.25 23.67 -0.35
N GLU A 346 -5.45 24.25 -0.20
CA GLU A 346 -6.47 23.80 0.78
C GLU A 346 -6.94 22.37 0.54
N PHE A 347 -7.54 22.11 -0.62
CA PHE A 347 -8.09 20.81 -0.92
C PHE A 347 -7.03 19.70 -0.83
N VAL A 348 -5.86 19.91 -1.44
CA VAL A 348 -4.80 18.89 -1.42
C VAL A 348 -4.13 18.72 -0.06
N TYR A 349 -4.07 19.75 0.79
CA TYR A 349 -3.61 19.59 2.16
C TYR A 349 -4.47 18.56 2.90
N HIS A 350 -5.78 18.74 2.88
CA HIS A 350 -6.70 17.83 3.58
C HIS A 350 -6.73 16.45 2.93
N PHE A 351 -6.61 16.36 1.61
CA PHE A 351 -6.46 15.09 0.88
C PHE A 351 -5.19 14.34 1.32
N MET A 352 -4.04 15.01 1.37
CA MET A 352 -2.79 14.40 1.83
C MET A 352 -2.87 13.96 3.30
N CYS A 353 -3.53 14.74 4.17
CA CYS A 353 -3.78 14.35 5.56
C CYS A 353 -4.61 13.07 5.64
N ALA A 354 -5.67 12.96 4.83
CA ALA A 354 -6.54 11.78 4.79
C ALA A 354 -5.75 10.51 4.48
N LEU A 355 -4.83 10.57 3.52
CA LEU A 355 -4.05 9.42 3.05
C LEU A 355 -3.10 8.85 4.13
N VAL A 356 -2.63 9.68 5.05
CA VAL A 356 -1.71 9.27 6.13
C VAL A 356 -2.36 9.25 7.51
N SER A 357 -3.65 9.56 7.60
CA SER A 357 -4.41 9.68 8.85
C SER A 357 -3.73 10.58 9.90
N TYR A 358 -3.03 11.62 9.45
CA TYR A 358 -2.28 12.53 10.33
C TYR A 358 -2.19 13.95 9.73
N PRO A 359 -2.47 15.00 10.52
CA PRO A 359 -2.31 16.39 10.08
C PRO A 359 -0.86 16.86 10.15
N TRP A 360 -0.41 17.63 9.16
CA TRP A 360 1.00 18.05 9.10
C TRP A 360 1.30 19.36 9.85
N ASN A 361 0.28 20.09 10.28
CA ASN A 361 0.41 21.37 10.97
C ASN A 361 0.33 21.29 12.50
N GLY A 362 0.15 20.10 13.10
CA GLY A 362 0.23 19.89 14.55
C GLY A 362 -0.62 18.72 15.06
N ASP A 363 -0.36 18.28 16.29
CA ASP A 363 -0.91 17.03 16.87
C ASP A 363 -2.37 17.13 17.39
N ASP A 364 -3.01 18.30 17.28
CA ASP A 364 -4.30 18.57 17.96
C ASP A 364 -5.53 18.15 17.13
N VAL A 365 -5.36 17.64 15.91
CA VAL A 365 -6.45 17.23 15.02
C VAL A 365 -6.37 15.74 14.71
N THR A 366 -7.40 14.97 15.09
CA THR A 366 -7.54 13.59 14.62
C THR A 366 -8.04 13.61 13.17
N VAL A 367 -7.31 12.96 12.28
CA VAL A 367 -7.76 12.71 10.89
C VAL A 367 -8.33 11.31 10.82
N ASP A 368 -9.62 11.21 10.49
CA ASP A 368 -10.37 9.95 10.43
C ASP A 368 -11.17 9.88 9.12
N ALA A 369 -10.46 9.52 8.05
CA ALA A 369 -11.03 9.40 6.71
C ALA A 369 -11.55 7.99 6.40
N ASP A 370 -11.25 6.98 7.24
CA ASP A 370 -11.72 5.58 7.08
C ASP A 370 -13.19 5.48 7.51
N PHE A 371 -14.10 6.02 6.70
CA PHE A 371 -15.52 6.10 7.03
C PHE A 371 -16.18 4.72 7.10
N ASN A 372 -15.63 3.72 6.41
CA ASN A 372 -16.18 2.37 6.37
C ASN A 372 -15.57 1.41 7.43
N ASN A 373 -14.48 1.82 8.09
CA ASN A 373 -13.71 1.07 9.10
C ASN A 373 -13.11 -0.25 8.59
N ASP A 374 -12.64 -0.30 7.34
CA ASP A 374 -11.95 -1.45 6.76
C ASP A 374 -10.42 -1.42 6.96
N GLY A 375 -9.90 -0.34 7.53
CA GLY A 375 -8.49 -0.13 7.82
C GLY A 375 -7.68 0.41 6.64
N LEU A 376 -8.33 0.78 5.52
CA LEU A 376 -7.72 1.40 4.35
C LEU A 376 -8.40 2.74 4.05
N ILE A 377 -7.69 3.62 3.33
CA ILE A 377 -8.25 4.89 2.87
C ILE A 377 -8.42 4.82 1.35
N SER A 378 -9.67 4.63 0.92
CA SER A 378 -10.02 4.65 -0.50
C SER A 378 -9.95 6.08 -1.07
N MET A 379 -9.84 6.21 -2.40
CA MET A 379 -9.82 7.53 -3.04
C MET A 379 -11.13 8.30 -2.83
N ARG A 380 -12.26 7.59 -2.70
CA ARG A 380 -13.53 8.22 -2.33
C ARG A 380 -13.51 8.76 -0.91
N GLU A 381 -12.99 8.00 0.05
CA GLU A 381 -12.83 8.44 1.44
C GLU A 381 -11.92 9.65 1.57
N ALA A 382 -10.75 9.61 0.90
CA ALA A 382 -9.81 10.72 0.87
C ALA A 382 -10.46 12.00 0.31
N PHE A 383 -11.24 11.89 -0.78
CA PHE A 383 -11.98 13.03 -1.33
C PHE A 383 -13.06 13.56 -0.38
N ILE A 384 -13.87 12.67 0.22
CA ILE A 384 -14.93 13.07 1.15
C ILE A 384 -14.32 13.82 2.33
N TRP A 385 -13.24 13.31 2.91
CA TRP A 385 -12.52 14.00 3.98
C TRP A 385 -12.04 15.37 3.53
N ALA A 386 -11.31 15.42 2.41
CA ALA A 386 -10.76 16.67 1.88
C ALA A 386 -11.83 17.75 1.69
N GLY A 387 -12.94 17.41 1.01
CA GLY A 387 -14.02 18.36 0.77
C GLY A 387 -14.92 18.65 1.99
N ALA A 388 -14.86 17.84 3.04
CA ALA A 388 -15.54 18.13 4.31
C ALA A 388 -14.72 19.07 5.21
N MET A 389 -13.40 19.01 5.11
CA MET A 389 -12.47 19.85 5.87
C MET A 389 -12.15 21.17 5.18
N ASP A 390 -12.40 21.27 3.87
CA ASP A 390 -12.25 22.50 3.10
C ASP A 390 -13.02 23.67 3.72
N SER A 391 -12.26 24.67 4.14
CA SER A 391 -12.74 25.88 4.80
C SER A 391 -12.79 27.09 3.85
N ARG A 392 -12.28 26.94 2.63
CA ARG A 392 -12.11 28.02 1.67
C ARG A 392 -13.35 28.14 0.78
N SER A 393 -13.42 29.23 0.02
CA SER A 393 -14.54 29.49 -0.88
C SER A 393 -14.37 28.76 -2.22
N GLU A 394 -14.15 27.45 -2.16
CA GLU A 394 -14.03 26.53 -3.29
C GLU A 394 -14.94 25.32 -3.08
N THR A 395 -15.34 24.66 -4.17
CA THR A 395 -16.17 23.46 -4.11
C THR A 395 -15.44 22.30 -4.77
N PRO A 396 -14.77 21.42 -4.00
CA PRO A 396 -14.14 20.25 -4.56
C PRO A 396 -15.13 19.35 -5.29
N TRP A 397 -14.71 18.79 -6.42
CA TRP A 397 -15.50 17.88 -7.25
C TRP A 397 -14.80 16.55 -7.46
N TYR A 398 -15.62 15.51 -7.58
CA TYR A 398 -15.20 14.14 -7.79
C TYR A 398 -15.93 13.51 -8.98
N ASN A 399 -15.24 12.62 -9.70
CA ASN A 399 -15.83 11.79 -10.75
C ASN A 399 -15.10 10.45 -10.85
N ASP A 400 -15.83 9.34 -10.86
CA ASP A 400 -15.25 8.00 -11.04
C ASP A 400 -16.12 7.06 -11.89
N ASN A 401 -17.14 7.61 -12.55
CA ASN A 401 -18.14 6.83 -13.29
C ASN A 401 -18.16 7.15 -14.79
N GLY A 402 -17.20 7.95 -15.26
CA GLY A 402 -17.02 8.27 -16.68
C GLY A 402 -18.12 9.15 -17.29
N ASN A 403 -19.00 9.75 -16.50
CA ASN A 403 -20.13 10.53 -17.05
C ASN A 403 -19.82 12.00 -17.36
N GLY A 404 -18.62 12.48 -17.03
CA GLY A 404 -18.20 13.87 -17.28
C GLY A 404 -18.79 14.91 -16.33
N TYR A 405 -19.45 14.51 -15.24
CA TYR A 405 -20.03 15.41 -14.25
C TYR A 405 -19.27 15.35 -12.92
N GLY A 406 -18.96 16.51 -12.34
CA GLY A 406 -18.40 16.62 -11.00
C GLY A 406 -19.45 16.55 -9.91
N TYR A 407 -19.13 15.86 -8.82
CA TYR A 407 -19.95 15.73 -7.62
C TYR A 407 -19.23 16.31 -6.41
N ASN A 408 -19.90 17.14 -5.62
CA ASN A 408 -19.31 17.67 -4.38
C ASN A 408 -19.26 16.60 -3.27
N ALA A 409 -18.51 16.88 -2.20
CA ALA A 409 -18.31 15.96 -1.08
C ALA A 409 -19.63 15.40 -0.50
N LEU A 410 -20.66 16.24 -0.32
CA LEU A 410 -21.95 15.79 0.20
C LEU A 410 -22.66 14.83 -0.77
N GLN A 411 -22.61 15.10 -2.07
CA GLN A 411 -23.19 14.22 -3.09
C GLN A 411 -22.45 12.87 -3.16
N VAL A 412 -21.12 12.88 -3.03
CA VAL A 412 -20.32 11.66 -3.02
C VAL A 412 -20.57 10.85 -1.75
N TYR A 413 -20.61 11.51 -0.59
CA TYR A 413 -20.88 10.88 0.70
C TYR A 413 -22.28 10.26 0.77
N ALA A 414 -23.32 11.01 0.38
CA ALA A 414 -24.71 10.57 0.48
C ALA A 414 -25.22 9.78 -0.74
N GLY A 415 -24.46 9.73 -1.83
CA GLY A 415 -24.89 9.07 -3.07
C GLY A 415 -24.87 7.55 -2.96
N SER A 416 -25.90 6.91 -3.53
CA SER A 416 -26.16 5.47 -3.43
C SER A 416 -25.57 4.63 -4.58
N GLY A 417 -24.61 5.17 -5.33
CA GLY A 417 -23.98 4.43 -6.44
C GLY A 417 -22.97 3.41 -5.93
N PRO A 418 -22.66 2.35 -6.69
CA PRO A 418 -21.32 1.78 -6.53
C PRO A 418 -20.33 2.88 -6.96
N TRP A 419 -19.43 3.25 -6.06
CA TRP A 419 -18.35 4.19 -6.36
C TRP A 419 -17.12 3.38 -6.71
N TYR A 420 -16.59 3.58 -7.93
CA TYR A 420 -15.39 2.88 -8.37
C TYR A 420 -14.22 3.17 -7.43
N GLY A 421 -14.12 4.41 -6.94
CA GLY A 421 -13.05 4.82 -6.03
C GLY A 421 -13.12 4.22 -4.63
N ASP A 422 -14.19 3.53 -4.22
CA ASP A 422 -14.20 2.74 -2.97
C ASP A 422 -13.19 1.56 -3.03
N GLY A 423 -12.84 1.11 -4.24
CA GLY A 423 -11.87 0.02 -4.46
C GLY A 423 -10.50 0.48 -4.97
N VAL A 424 -10.23 1.79 -4.99
CA VAL A 424 -8.99 2.37 -5.49
C VAL A 424 -8.21 2.98 -4.34
N PHE A 425 -6.96 2.57 -4.20
CA PHE A 425 -6.05 2.94 -3.12
C PHE A 425 -4.71 3.38 -3.70
N LEU A 426 -3.93 4.12 -2.92
CA LEU A 426 -2.58 4.50 -3.30
C LEU A 426 -1.65 3.30 -3.42
#